data_AF-A0A8K0CTP7-F1
#
_entry.id   AF-A0A8K0CTP7-F1
#
_cell.length_a   1.000
_cell.length_b   1.000
_cell.length_c   1.000
_cell.angle_alpha   90.00
_cell.angle_beta   90.00
_cell.angle_gamma   90.00
#
_symmetry.space_group_name_H-M   'P 1'
#
loop_
_entity.id
_entity.type
_entity.pdbx_description
1 polymer ?
#
loop_
_entity_poly.entity_id
_entity_poly.type
_entity_poly.pdbx_seq_one_letter_code
_entity_poly.pdbx_strand_id
1 'polypeptide(L)'
;MRFEGTSTVRDNRTEQCPLEDRKAFGKKARGWYDFALDEENNVIVVRWNDNSVVTVISNKCGVAPLEKAKRYFVENRNKIDIVQPNLIHV
;
A
#
# COMPACT_ATOMS: atom_id res chain seq x y z
N MET A 1 12.42 14.23 20.54
CA MET A 1 12.56 14.21 19.07
C MET A 1 11.77 13.01 18.57
N ARG A 2 10.75 13.21 17.74
CA ARG A 2 9.98 12.11 17.13
C ARG A 2 10.58 11.85 15.75
N PHE A 3 10.96 10.60 15.48
CA PHE A 3 11.47 10.23 14.16
C PHE A 3 10.31 9.82 13.25
N GLU A 4 10.37 10.28 12.00
CA GLU A 4 9.44 9.93 10.95
C GLU A 4 10.05 8.88 10.03
N GLY A 5 9.23 7.96 9.53
CA GLY A 5 9.67 6.89 8.66
C GLY A 5 8.52 6.25 7.88
N THR A 6 8.86 5.81 6.68
CA THR A 6 8.03 4.97 5.83
C THR A 6 8.86 3.76 5.46
N SER A 7 8.33 2.56 5.65
CA SER A 7 9.06 1.33 5.31
C SER A 7 8.14 0.25 4.78
N THR A 8 8.71 -0.67 4.00
CA THR A 8 8.00 -1.88 3.59
C THR A 8 8.05 -2.90 4.73
N VAL A 9 6.92 -3.56 4.97
CA VAL A 9 6.78 -4.56 6.02
C VAL A 9 6.41 -5.90 5.41
N ARG A 10 6.99 -6.98 5.94
CA ARG A 10 6.59 -8.34 5.56
C ARG A 10 5.21 -8.62 6.13
N ASP A 11 4.40 -9.33 5.36
CA ASP A 11 3.03 -9.69 5.73
C ASP A 11 2.93 -10.38 7.08
N ASN A 12 3.90 -11.23 7.42
CA ASN A 12 3.96 -11.94 8.70
C ASN A 12 4.49 -11.08 9.88
N ARG A 13 4.63 -9.76 9.71
CA ARG A 13 5.17 -8.83 10.72
C ARG A 13 4.25 -7.62 10.95
N THR A 14 2.94 -7.77 10.72
CA THR A 14 1.94 -6.71 10.89
C THR A 14 1.08 -6.89 12.15
N GLU A 15 1.49 -7.72 13.11
CA GLU A 15 0.84 -7.88 14.42
C GLU A 15 -0.70 -7.92 14.40
N GLN A 16 -1.28 -8.87 13.64
CA GLN A 16 -2.75 -9.04 13.52
C GLN A 16 -3.51 -7.81 12.99
N CYS A 17 -2.83 -6.88 12.31
CA CYS A 17 -3.46 -5.76 11.62
C CYS A 17 -4.64 -6.24 10.76
N PRO A 18 -5.83 -5.59 10.84
CA PRO A 18 -7.09 -6.08 10.26
C PRO A 18 -7.17 -5.84 8.74
N LEU A 19 -6.08 -6.09 8.01
CA LEU A 19 -6.04 -6.03 6.56
C LEU A 19 -6.51 -7.34 5.96
N GLU A 20 -7.18 -7.26 4.82
CA GLU A 20 -7.59 -8.45 4.07
C GLU A 20 -6.40 -9.34 3.72
N ASP A 21 -6.55 -10.66 3.88
CA ASP A 21 -5.51 -11.66 3.62
C ASP A 21 -4.78 -11.43 2.29
N ARG A 22 -3.45 -11.55 2.32
CA ARG A 22 -2.59 -11.24 1.16
C ARG A 22 -2.93 -12.06 -0.09
N LYS A 23 -3.36 -13.31 0.07
CA LYS A 23 -3.70 -14.20 -1.06
C LYS A 23 -5.05 -13.81 -1.67
N ALA A 24 -6.03 -13.44 -0.85
CA ALA A 24 -7.31 -12.90 -1.34
C ALA A 24 -7.08 -11.55 -2.03
N PHE A 25 -6.32 -10.67 -1.38
CA PHE A 25 -6.01 -9.33 -1.87
C PHE A 25 -5.28 -9.33 -3.21
N GLY A 26 -4.34 -10.27 -3.42
CA GLY A 26 -3.61 -10.40 -4.69
C GLY A 26 -4.48 -10.74 -5.90
N LYS A 27 -5.72 -11.19 -5.69
CA LYS A 27 -6.70 -11.44 -6.77
C LYS A 27 -7.47 -10.19 -7.18
N LYS A 28 -7.36 -9.10 -6.41
CA LYS A 28 -8.02 -7.84 -6.75
C LYS A 28 -7.34 -7.15 -7.92
N ALA A 29 -8.03 -6.19 -8.52
CA ALA A 29 -7.48 -5.41 -9.63
C ALA A 29 -6.16 -4.72 -9.22
N ARG A 30 -5.27 -4.56 -10.19
CA ARG A 30 -4.04 -3.78 -10.00
C ARG A 30 -4.39 -2.34 -9.67
N GLY A 31 -3.69 -1.76 -8.70
CA GLY A 31 -4.01 -0.45 -8.13
C GLY A 31 -4.99 -0.49 -6.96
N TRP A 32 -5.59 -1.66 -6.65
CA TRP A 32 -6.42 -1.80 -5.46
C TRP A 32 -5.57 -1.61 -4.19
N TYR A 33 -6.10 -0.88 -3.23
CA TYR A 33 -5.48 -0.68 -1.92
C TYR A 33 -6.48 -0.93 -0.79
N ASP A 34 -5.94 -1.21 0.39
CA ASP A 34 -6.65 -1.27 1.67
C ASP A 34 -5.72 -0.72 2.76
N PHE A 35 -6.27 -0.21 3.85
CA PHE A 35 -5.47 0.39 4.90
C PHE A 35 -6.11 0.25 6.29
N ALA A 36 -5.26 0.22 7.30
CA ALA A 36 -5.63 0.34 8.69
C ALA A 36 -4.84 1.49 9.32
N LEU A 37 -5.52 2.29 10.14
CA LEU A 37 -4.92 3.40 10.87
C LEU A 37 -4.99 3.11 12.37
N ASP A 38 -3.83 3.19 13.02
CA ASP A 38 -3.73 3.31 14.46
C ASP A 38 -3.67 4.81 14.80
N GLU A 39 -4.80 5.34 15.26
CA GLU A 39 -4.93 6.75 15.63
C GLU A 39 -4.15 7.10 16.91
N GLU A 40 -3.97 6.15 17.83
CA GLU A 40 -3.26 6.36 19.09
C GLU A 40 -1.77 6.58 18.83
N ASN A 41 -1.16 5.72 18.01
CA ASN A 41 0.25 5.82 17.66
C ASN A 41 0.50 6.72 16.42
N ASN A 42 -0.55 7.13 15.72
CA ASN A 42 -0.51 7.82 14.42
C ASN A 42 0.36 7.05 13.41
N VAL A 43 0.03 5.78 13.22
CA VAL A 43 0.71 4.87 12.30
C VAL A 43 -0.32 4.28 11.36
N ILE A 44 -0.05 4.35 10.05
CA ILE A 44 -0.88 3.75 9.02
C ILE A 44 -0.16 2.55 8.41
N VAL A 45 -0.90 1.47 8.18
CA VAL A 45 -0.46 0.33 7.39
C VAL A 45 -1.32 0.27 6.13
N VAL A 46 -0.69 0.22 4.97
CA VAL A 46 -1.36 0.15 3.67
C VAL A 46 -0.91 -1.08 2.92
N ARG A 47 -1.90 -1.77 2.35
CA ARG A 47 -1.71 -2.87 1.41
C ARG A 47 -2.08 -2.39 0.01
N TRP A 48 -1.21 -2.62 -0.97
CA TRP A 48 -1.42 -2.20 -2.35
C TRP A 48 -1.05 -3.31 -3.33
N ASN A 49 -1.89 -3.52 -4.34
CA ASN A 49 -1.68 -4.55 -5.35
C ASN A 49 -1.07 -3.94 -6.62
N ASP A 50 0.21 -4.18 -6.87
CA ASP A 50 0.85 -3.88 -8.15
C ASP A 50 1.04 -5.17 -8.97
N ASN A 51 2.26 -5.49 -9.40
CA ASN A 51 2.58 -6.83 -9.92
C ASN A 51 2.49 -7.90 -8.81
N SER A 52 2.68 -7.47 -7.56
CA SER A 52 2.47 -8.28 -6.36
C SER A 52 1.99 -7.37 -5.23
N VAL A 53 1.41 -8.00 -4.21
CA VAL A 53 0.92 -7.28 -3.03
C VAL A 53 2.09 -6.81 -2.18
N VAL A 54 2.12 -5.51 -1.92
CA VAL A 54 3.08 -4.82 -1.04
C VAL A 54 2.34 -4.29 0.18
N THR A 55 2.97 -4.39 1.35
CA THR A 55 2.49 -3.77 2.58
C THR A 55 3.51 -2.72 3.03
N VAL A 56 3.05 -1.50 3.28
CA VAL A 56 3.86 -0.35 3.70
C VAL A 56 3.31 0.19 5.01
N ILE A 57 4.20 0.53 5.94
CA ILE A 57 3.87 1.19 7.19
C ILE A 57 4.49 2.60 7.20
N SER A 58 3.74 3.59 7.65
CA SER A 58 4.23 4.96 7.77
C SER A 58 3.66 5.64 9.02
N ASN A 59 4.47 6.51 9.63
CA ASN A 59 4.00 7.47 10.64
C ASN A 59 4.10 8.93 10.14
N LYS A 60 4.39 9.11 8.84
CA LYS A 60 4.66 10.39 8.18
C LYS A 60 3.59 10.74 7.14
N CYS A 61 3.16 9.75 6.36
CA CYS A 61 2.32 9.95 5.18
C CYS A 61 1.11 9.02 5.24
N GLY A 62 -0.07 9.53 4.84
CA GLY A 62 -1.30 8.74 4.72
C GLY A 62 -1.55 8.19 3.33
N VAL A 63 -2.79 7.75 3.08
CA VAL A 63 -3.25 7.31 1.76
C VAL A 63 -3.45 8.49 0.80
N ALA A 64 -3.95 9.62 1.29
CA ALA A 64 -4.27 10.79 0.48
C ALA A 64 -3.08 11.79 0.39
N PRO A 65 -2.99 12.57 -0.70
CA PRO A 65 -3.79 12.45 -1.93
C PRO A 65 -3.47 11.16 -2.71
N LEU A 66 -4.43 10.65 -3.46
CA LEU A 66 -4.17 9.50 -4.33
C LEU A 66 -3.39 9.94 -5.56
N GLU A 67 -2.30 9.25 -5.85
CA GLU A 67 -1.45 9.47 -7.00
C GLU A 67 -1.74 8.47 -8.13
N LYS A 68 -1.15 8.73 -9.30
CA LYS A 68 -1.19 7.80 -10.44
C LYS A 68 0.22 7.27 -10.73
N ALA A 69 0.37 5.95 -10.72
CA ALA A 69 1.59 5.29 -11.15
C ALA A 69 1.46 4.77 -12.58
N LYS A 70 2.36 5.22 -13.47
CA LYS A 70 2.51 4.62 -14.81
C LYS A 70 3.17 3.24 -14.69
N ARG A 71 2.41 2.17 -14.98
CA ARG A 71 2.88 0.79 -14.87
C ARG A 71 2.64 0.01 -16.16
N TYR A 72 3.59 -0.87 -16.49
CA TYR A 72 3.45 -1.76 -17.65
C TYR A 72 2.49 -2.91 -17.31
N PHE A 73 1.44 -3.06 -18.09
CA PHE A 73 0.44 -4.12 -17.96
C PHE A 73 0.69 -5.17 -19.04
N VAL A 74 1.10 -6.36 -18.62
CA VAL A 74 1.59 -7.41 -19.52
C VAL A 74 0.49 -7.91 -20.46
N GLU A 75 -0.74 -8.05 -19.97
CA GLU A 75 -1.88 -8.57 -20.75
C GLU A 75 -2.19 -7.68 -21.96
N ASN A 76 -2.13 -6.35 -21.79
CA ASN A 76 -2.44 -5.39 -22.85
C ASN A 76 -1.17 -4.82 -23.53
N ARG A 77 0.01 -5.28 -23.13
CA ARG A 77 1.34 -4.85 -23.63
C ARG A 77 1.52 -3.33 -23.71
N ASN A 78 0.92 -2.60 -22.77
CA ASN A 78 0.93 -1.15 -22.75
C ASN A 78 1.17 -0.62 -21.33
N LYS A 79 1.40 0.68 -21.21
CA LYS A 79 1.45 1.35 -19.91
C LYS A 79 0.05 1.83 -19.55
N ILE A 80 -0.38 1.53 -18.33
CA ILE A 80 -1.63 2.00 -17.73
C ILE A 80 -1.30 2.89 -16.54
N ASP A 81 -2.21 3.81 -16.23
CA ASP A 81 -2.18 4.56 -14.97
C ASP A 81 -2.99 3.76 -13.93
N ILE A 82 -2.34 3.38 -12.84
CA ILE A 82 -3.01 2.77 -11.69
C ILE A 82 -3.02 3.73 -10.50
N VAL A 83 -4.07 3.65 -9.69
CA VAL A 83 -4.15 4.40 -8.44
C VAL A 83 -3.07 3.93 -7.48
N GLN A 84 -2.35 4.88 -6.87
CA GLN A 84 -1.28 4.65 -5.91
C GLN A 84 -1.50 5.53 -4.66
N PRO A 85 -1.59 4.94 -3.45
CA PRO A 85 -1.62 5.71 -2.21
C PRO A 85 -0.36 6.58 -2.03
N ASN A 86 -0.50 7.78 -1.47
CA ASN A 86 0.58 8.76 -1.29
C ASN A 86 1.82 8.13 -0.62
N LEU A 87 1.64 7.43 0.50
CA LEU A 87 2.75 6.79 1.22
C LEU A 87 3.58 5.78 0.40
N ILE A 88 3.10 5.30 -0.75
CA ILE A 88 3.85 4.41 -1.65
C ILE A 88 4.63 5.22 -2.70
N HIS A 89 4.21 6.46 -2.94
CA HIS A 89 4.88 7.40 -3.83
C HIS A 89 6.09 8.08 -3.17
N VAL A 90 5.99 8.39 -1.87
CA VAL A 90 6.97 9.17 -1.10
C VAL A 90 8.34 8.51 -0.99
#